data_AF-A0A0D3F2X7-F1
#
_entry.id   AF-A0A0D3F2X7-F1
#
_cell.length_a   1.000
_cell.length_b   1.000
_cell.length_c   1.000
_cell.angle_alpha   90.00
_cell.angle_beta   90.00
_cell.angle_gamma   90.00
#
_symmetry.space_group_name_H-M   'P 1'
#
loop_
_entity.id
_entity.type
_entity.pdbx_description
1 polymer ?
#
loop_
_entity_poly.entity_id
_entity_poly.type
_entity_poly.pdbx_seq_one_letter_code
_entity_poly.pdbx_strand_id
1 'polypeptide(L)'
;MDVQTQNVFDNAYYRNLLAQCGLLHSDQVLFNGGSQDALVQQYSSNPALFTADFAAAMIKMGNIKPLTGAAGQIRRSCRAVNSS
;
A
#
# COMPACT_ATOMS: atom_id res chain seq x y z
N MET A 1 0.63 10.08 8.68
CA MET A 1 1.22 8.84 8.17
C MET A 1 2.59 9.13 7.59
N ASP A 2 2.71 10.07 6.65
CA ASP A 2 3.98 10.72 6.29
C ASP A 2 4.06 12.12 6.91
N VAL A 3 5.17 12.47 7.56
CA VAL A 3 5.39 13.81 8.16
C VAL A 3 6.12 14.77 7.22
N GLN A 4 6.84 14.26 6.22
CA GLN A 4 7.59 15.07 5.26
C GLN A 4 6.68 15.57 4.13
N THR A 5 5.84 14.68 3.58
CA THR A 5 5.02 14.96 2.40
C THR A 5 3.59 14.47 2.59
N GLN A 6 2.86 15.13 3.50
CA GLN A 6 1.53 14.69 3.97
C GLN A 6 0.50 14.36 2.88
N ASN A 7 0.59 15.02 1.70
CA ASN A 7 -0.38 14.90 0.61
C ASN A 7 0.23 14.39 -0.70
N VAL A 8 1.48 13.93 -0.70
CA VAL A 8 2.16 13.43 -1.90
C VAL A 8 2.38 11.94 -1.76
N PHE A 9 2.10 11.19 -2.83
CA PHE A 9 2.45 9.79 -2.89
C PHE A 9 3.88 9.65 -3.41
N ASP A 10 4.82 9.43 -2.51
CA ASP A 10 6.24 9.25 -2.81
C ASP A 10 6.89 8.26 -1.83
N ASN A 11 8.21 8.15 -1.86
CA ASN A 11 8.96 7.23 -1.00
C ASN A 11 9.44 7.88 0.32
N ALA A 12 9.01 9.10 0.66
CA ALA A 12 9.35 9.73 1.93
C ALA A 12 8.83 8.91 3.12
N TYR A 13 7.74 8.15 2.92
CA TYR A 13 7.29 7.11 3.85
C TYR A 13 8.43 6.18 4.28
N TYR A 14 9.18 5.59 3.35
CA TYR A 14 10.29 4.68 3.67
C TYR A 14 11.49 5.42 4.27
N ARG A 15 11.73 6.67 3.87
CA ARG A 15 12.75 7.52 4.49
C ARG A 15 12.43 7.83 5.96
N ASN A 16 11.15 7.97 6.31
CA ASN A 16 10.71 8.14 7.70
C ASN A 16 10.99 6.89 8.54
N LEU A 17 10.82 5.68 7.98
CA LEU A 17 11.12 4.45 8.71
C LEU A 17 12.60 4.33 9.06
N LEU A 18 13.49 4.72 8.14
CA LEU A 18 14.94 4.77 8.41
C LEU A 18 15.29 5.75 9.52
N ALA A 19 14.56 6.87 9.62
CA ALA A 19 14.73 7.87 10.66
C ALA A 19 14.03 7.51 11.99
N GLN A 20 13.47 6.30 12.12
CA GLN A 20 12.66 5.88 13.27
C GLN A 20 11.44 6.80 13.54
N CYS A 21 10.88 7.35 12.45
CA CYS A 21 9.73 8.25 12.46
C CYS A 21 8.46 7.60 11.88
N GLY A 22 8.34 6.27 11.92
CA GLY A 22 7.09 5.57 11.59
C GLY A 22 6.00 5.89 12.61
N LEU A 23 4.82 6.29 12.15
CA LEU A 23 3.73 6.71 13.04
C LEU A 23 3.05 5.52 13.72
N LEU A 24 2.77 4.46 12.97
CA LEU A 24 2.16 3.25 13.52
C LEU A 24 3.24 2.22 13.86
N HIS A 25 2.97 1.41 14.89
CA HIS A 25 3.84 0.29 15.22
C HIS A 25 4.03 -0.65 14.02
N SER A 26 2.96 -0.93 13.26
CA SER A 26 3.00 -1.75 12.05
C SER A 26 3.90 -1.18 10.94
N ASP A 27 4.10 0.13 10.90
CA ASP A 27 5.01 0.75 9.95
C ASP A 27 6.46 0.59 10.42
N GLN A 28 6.73 0.92 11.69
CA GLN A 28 8.11 0.93 12.19
C GLN A 28 8.71 -0.48 12.29
N VAL A 29 7.90 -1.53 12.51
CA VAL A 29 8.39 -2.91 12.51
C VAL A 29 8.89 -3.39 11.15
N LEU A 30 8.58 -2.69 10.05
CA LEU A 30 9.18 -2.98 8.75
C LEU A 30 10.69 -2.66 8.71
N PHE A 31 11.17 -1.82 9.63
CA PHE A 31 12.59 -1.46 9.77
C PHE A 31 13.03 -1.54 11.25
N ASN A 32 13.28 -2.76 11.70
CA ASN A 32 13.62 -3.07 13.10
C ASN A 32 14.57 -4.28 13.22
N GLY A 33 15.51 -4.43 12.29
CA GLY A 33 16.46 -5.55 12.24
C GLY A 33 15.87 -6.83 11.66
N GLY A 34 14.79 -6.74 10.89
CA GLY A 34 14.05 -7.88 10.35
C GLY A 34 14.36 -8.19 8.88
N SER A 35 13.65 -9.16 8.30
CA SER A 35 13.81 -9.56 6.90
C SER A 35 13.42 -8.46 5.90
N GLN A 36 12.64 -7.48 6.33
CA GLN A 36 12.13 -6.40 5.47
C GLN A 36 13.05 -5.18 5.39
N ASP A 37 14.07 -5.10 6.25
CA ASP A 37 14.94 -3.94 6.35
C ASP A 37 15.62 -3.59 5.01
N ALA A 38 16.10 -4.60 4.30
CA ALA A 38 16.75 -4.42 3.00
C ALA A 38 15.79 -3.82 1.96
N LEU A 39 14.51 -4.22 1.97
CA LEU A 39 13.52 -3.69 1.04
C LEU A 39 13.15 -2.25 1.38
N VAL A 40 13.02 -1.93 2.68
CA VAL A 40 12.81 -0.55 3.13
C VAL A 40 13.95 0.35 2.68
N GLN A 41 15.21 -0.10 2.82
CA GLN A 41 16.37 0.64 2.32
C GLN A 41 16.33 0.83 0.80
N GLN A 42 15.98 -0.20 0.04
CA GLN A 42 15.85 -0.09 -1.42
C GLN A 42 14.76 0.91 -1.83
N TYR A 43 13.56 0.81 -1.27
CA TYR A 43 12.47 1.74 -1.59
C TYR A 43 12.78 3.17 -1.15
N SER A 44 13.48 3.37 -0.03
CA SER A 44 13.90 4.70 0.43
C SER A 44 14.90 5.39 -0.51
N SER A 45 15.75 4.61 -1.20
CA SER A 45 16.80 5.11 -2.09
C SER A 45 16.42 5.09 -3.57
N ASN A 46 15.40 4.31 -3.94
CA ASN A 46 14.94 4.15 -5.31
C ASN A 46 13.41 4.35 -5.42
N PRO A 47 12.94 5.60 -5.63
CA PRO A 47 11.51 5.89 -5.79
C PRO A 47 10.85 5.16 -6.97
N ALA A 48 11.60 4.94 -8.06
CA ALA A 48 11.08 4.28 -9.26
C ALA A 48 10.79 2.79 -9.00
N LEU A 49 11.68 2.10 -8.27
CA LEU A 49 11.45 0.72 -7.84
C LEU A 49 10.22 0.61 -6.95
N PHE A 50 10.09 1.49 -5.95
CA PHE A 50 8.90 1.52 -5.10
C PHE A 50 7.62 1.69 -5.93
N THR A 51 7.61 2.66 -6.86
CA THR A 51 6.41 2.94 -7.66
C THR A 51 6.04 1.76 -8.56
N ALA A 52 7.03 1.09 -9.17
CA ALA A 52 6.82 -0.08 -10.01
C ALA A 52 6.25 -1.26 -9.22
N ASP A 53 6.86 -1.58 -8.07
CA ASP A 53 6.42 -2.70 -7.23
C ASP A 53 5.08 -2.41 -6.56
N PHE A 54 4.82 -1.15 -6.18
CA PHE A 54 3.52 -0.73 -5.67
C PHE A 54 2.41 -0.94 -6.71
N ALA A 55 2.64 -0.56 -7.97
CA ALA A 55 1.67 -0.78 -9.04
C ALA A 55 1.39 -2.29 -9.24
N ALA A 56 2.43 -3.12 -9.28
CA ALA A 56 2.29 -4.57 -9.39
C ALA A 56 1.53 -5.17 -8.19
N ALA A 57 1.84 -4.72 -6.97
CA ALA A 57 1.17 -5.16 -5.75
C ALA A 57 -0.31 -4.79 -5.74
N MET A 58 -0.67 -3.59 -6.19
CA MET A 58 -2.06 -3.14 -6.26
C MET A 58 -2.88 -3.93 -7.30
N ILE A 59 -2.28 -4.29 -8.44
CA ILE A 59 -2.91 -5.20 -9.42
C ILE A 59 -3.15 -6.57 -8.78
N LYS A 60 -2.13 -7.13 -8.11
CA LYS A 60 -2.24 -8.43 -7.43
C LYS A 60 -3.32 -8.41 -6.34
N MET A 61 -3.40 -7.33 -5.56
CA MET A 61 -4.41 -7.14 -4.52
C MET A 61 -5.83 -7.02 -5.12
N GLY A 62 -5.98 -6.28 -6.23
CA GLY A 62 -7.27 -6.13 -6.92
C GLY A 62 -7.81 -7.44 -7.50
N ASN A 63 -6.93 -8.41 -7.77
CA ASN A 63 -7.30 -9.73 -8.29
C ASN A 63 -7.64 -10.77 -7.19
N ILE A 64 -7.70 -10.36 -5.92
CA ILE A 64 -8.09 -11.28 -4.83
C ILE A 64 -9.58 -11.59 -4.92
N LYS A 65 -9.91 -12.81 -5.37
CA LYS A 65 -11.25 -13.42 -5.35
C LYS A 65 -12.38 -12.50 -5.84
N PRO A 66 -12.28 -11.89 -7.04
CA PRO A 66 -13.37 -11.08 -7.58
C PRO A 66 -14.59 -11.95 -7.89
N LEU A 67 -15.79 -11.38 -7.73
CA LEU A 67 -17.01 -11.96 -8.31
C LEU A 67 -17.03 -11.63 -9.81
N THR A 68 -17.15 -12.65 -10.66
CA THR A 68 -17.09 -12.53 -12.12
C THR A 68 -18.29 -13.19 -12.80
N GLY A 69 -18.56 -12.81 -14.06
CA GLY A 69 -19.69 -13.33 -14.81
C GLY A 69 -21.03 -12.98 -14.16
N ALA A 70 -21.86 -14.00 -13.91
CA ALA A 70 -23.15 -13.84 -13.25
C ALA A 70 -23.08 -13.89 -11.71
N ALA A 71 -21.89 -14.04 -11.12
CA ALA A 71 -21.73 -14.00 -9.67
C ALA A 71 -21.82 -12.55 -9.17
N GLY A 72 -22.78 -12.26 -8.27
CA GLY A 72 -22.97 -10.94 -7.69
C GLY A 72 -23.91 -10.03 -8.49
N GLN A 73 -23.75 -8.71 -8.37
CA GLN A 73 -24.57 -7.72 -9.07
C GLN A 73 -23.81 -6.42 -9.30
N ILE A 74 -24.14 -5.73 -10.39
CA ILE A 74 -23.76 -4.32 -10.58
C ILE A 74 -24.72 -3.47 -9.76
N ARG A 75 -24.22 -2.89 -8.65
CA ARG A 75 -25.05 -2.10 -7.73
C ARG A 75 -25.43 -0.75 -8.33
N ARG A 76 -26.69 -0.36 -8.20
CA ARG A 76 -27.17 1.00 -8.53
C ARG A 76 -26.76 2.03 -7.47
N SER A 77 -26.60 1.56 -6.23
CA SER A 77 -26.07 2.34 -5.11
C SER A 77 -25.07 1.46 -4.35
N CYS A 78 -23.83 1.90 -4.17
CA CYS A 78 -22.81 1.13 -3.45
C CYS A 78 -23.23 0.80 -2.01
N ARG A 79 -24.14 1.60 -1.43
CA ARG A 79 -24.62 1.49 -0.05
C ARG A 79 -25.68 0.39 0.16
N ALA A 80 -26.28 -0.14 -0.91
CA ALA A 80 -27.38 -1.09 -0.80
C ALA A 80 -27.26 -2.25 -1.82
N VAL A 81 -27.87 -3.39 -1.49
CA VAL A 81 -28.13 -4.48 -2.43
C VAL A 81 -29.28 -4.03 -3.33
N ASN A 82 -29.25 -4.33 -4.64
CA ASN A 82 -30.40 -4.00 -5.49
C ASN A 82 -31.62 -4.80 -5.02
N SER A 83 -32.76 -4.13 -4.91
CA SER A 83 -34.04 -4.79 -4.70
C SER A 83 -34.47 -5.55 -5.95
N SER A 84 -35.26 -6.60 -5.75
CA SER A 84 -35.94 -7.34 -6.82
C SER A 84 -36.96 -6.47 -7.55
#